data_AF-A0A6L4ZS85-F1
#
_entry.id   AF-A0A6L4ZS85-F1
#
_cell.length_a   1.000
_cell.length_b   1.000
_cell.length_c   1.000
_cell.angle_alpha   90.00
_cell.angle_beta   90.00
_cell.angle_gamma   90.00
#
_symmetry.space_group_name_H-M   'P 1'
#
loop_
_entity.id
_entity.type
_entity.pdbx_description
1 polymer ?
#
loop_
_entity_poly.entity_id
_entity_poly.type
_entity_poly.pdbx_seq_one_letter_code
_entity_poly.pdbx_strand_id
1 'polypeptide(L)'
;MFFISFSGHGVEINKEAFLLASDSEISDSVTAMGESGVRIDSIRDIIQENGTSQVMLVLDACRNDPRKNRSKDNNLLSESYMKGFDFYNKEKGVVAAATLYATSPGERSYEDTEKKQGYFSTALIEGLKGNAANEKGEVTFEALEIYVQDRVAMLIEGKNVAQLPQFRYKGYTKDLVVAYLPKANNIAARDAGKSSDLLTTANIAFKNMDFSKAIDLYKTILIVNAEPEAYLNLGQIYLAQSKPEEALRVFSELVKLQEENANAYYFLGLTQSQLNNDKEAIATWKNVTNLKDKLSQAYLSDTFLQLGNTYLKSGSNQEAMAALQEATTLKPDYPEEVYYKLGEASRLAANYKDAITAYNKAINTSGAAYGISLSYVGLGAEGKVQVKQYLDQAKAAAKASYKQGEDARKANKLQGASEAFLQAIKNYPEDADSYFQLGICYVQLNNKDLARKQHEVLIKMKSSKAAELLKEINKAK
;
A
#
# COMPACT_ATOMS: atom_id res chain seq x y z
N MET A 1 43.07 12.34 1.17
CA MET A 1 41.90 12.64 0.33
C MET A 1 40.99 13.56 1.13
N PHE A 2 40.50 14.63 0.51
CA PHE A 2 39.54 15.55 1.09
C PHE A 2 38.16 15.26 0.52
N PHE A 3 37.20 14.96 1.41
CA PHE A 3 35.82 14.64 1.02
C PHE A 3 34.84 15.56 1.75
N ILE A 4 33.94 16.20 1.00
CA ILE A 4 32.84 16.98 1.55
C ILE A 4 31.54 16.58 0.86
N SER A 5 30.50 16.36 1.66
CA SER A 5 29.12 16.34 1.18
C SER A 5 28.38 17.53 1.77
N PHE A 6 27.79 18.36 0.91
CA PHE A 6 27.03 19.52 1.32
C PHE A 6 25.63 19.48 0.71
N SER A 7 24.63 19.62 1.57
CA SER A 7 23.22 19.73 1.21
C SER A 7 22.69 21.01 1.85
N GLY A 8 22.33 21.99 1.04
CA GLY A 8 22.00 23.33 1.56
C GLY A 8 21.96 24.40 0.47
N HIS A 9 22.18 25.65 0.86
CA HIS A 9 22.17 26.78 -0.07
C HIS A 9 23.59 27.17 -0.49
N GLY A 10 23.76 27.44 -1.79
CA GLY A 10 24.99 27.99 -2.35
C GLY A 10 24.73 29.35 -2.98
N VAL A 11 25.65 30.31 -2.82
CA VAL A 11 25.53 31.64 -3.41
C VAL A 11 26.81 32.05 -4.13
N GLU A 12 26.66 32.81 -5.21
CA GLU A 12 27.76 33.44 -5.94
C GLU A 12 27.63 34.96 -5.80
N ILE A 13 28.67 35.61 -5.28
CA ILE A 13 28.71 37.07 -5.07
C ILE A 13 30.01 37.57 -5.66
N ASN A 14 29.93 38.51 -6.61
CA ASN A 14 31.11 39.05 -7.32
C ASN A 14 32.06 37.97 -7.88
N LYS A 15 31.50 36.85 -8.37
CA LYS A 15 32.20 35.66 -8.88
C LYS A 15 32.90 34.79 -7.82
N GLU A 16 32.70 35.08 -6.54
CA GLU A 16 33.12 34.21 -5.44
C GLU A 16 31.98 33.29 -5.03
N ALA A 17 32.30 32.00 -4.87
CA ALA A 17 31.35 30.99 -4.44
C ALA A 17 31.38 30.81 -2.92
N PHE A 18 30.20 30.64 -2.33
CA PHE A 18 30.00 30.37 -0.92
C PHE A 18 29.04 29.18 -0.73
N LEU A 19 29.28 28.40 0.33
CA LEU A 19 28.32 27.44 0.89
C LEU A 19 27.73 28.03 2.18
N LEU A 20 26.41 27.98 2.31
CA LEU A 20 25.70 28.56 3.44
C LEU A 20 25.31 27.47 4.43
N ALA A 21 25.87 27.56 5.63
CA ALA A 21 25.40 26.79 6.76
C ALA A 21 24.02 27.29 7.21
N SER A 22 23.35 26.54 8.07
CA SER A 22 21.99 26.87 8.54
C SER A 22 21.89 28.22 9.26
N ASP A 23 22.99 28.70 9.80
CA ASP A 23 23.16 29.94 10.56
C ASP A 23 23.84 31.07 9.76
N SER A 24 24.12 30.87 8.48
CA SER A 24 24.74 31.90 7.63
C SER A 24 23.82 33.11 7.41
N GLU A 25 24.32 34.30 7.75
CA GLU A 25 23.67 35.58 7.42
C GLU A 25 23.99 36.02 5.98
N ILE A 26 22.97 36.37 5.21
CA ILE A 26 23.13 36.69 3.78
C ILE A 26 23.37 38.18 3.58
N SER A 27 24.40 38.50 2.82
CA SER A 27 24.84 39.86 2.49
C SER A 27 25.30 39.93 1.04
N ASP A 28 25.22 41.10 0.41
CA ASP A 28 25.83 41.34 -0.92
C ASP A 28 27.33 41.72 -0.81
N SER A 29 27.84 41.88 0.41
CA SER A 29 29.26 42.12 0.68
C SER A 29 30.02 40.81 0.77
N VAL A 30 31.03 40.64 -0.08
CA VAL A 30 31.98 39.50 -0.05
C VAL A 30 32.59 39.33 1.34
N THR A 31 32.98 40.43 1.99
CA THR A 31 33.59 40.39 3.33
C THR A 31 32.62 39.85 4.38
N ALA A 32 31.39 40.40 4.43
CA ALA A 32 30.39 39.95 5.40
C ALA A 32 29.97 38.49 5.15
N MET A 33 29.91 38.08 3.89
CA MET A 33 29.64 36.68 3.51
C MET A 33 30.76 35.73 3.88
N GLY A 34 32.02 36.20 3.87
CA GLY A 34 33.15 35.43 4.35
C GLY A 34 33.15 35.21 5.87
N GLU A 35 32.46 36.06 6.64
CA GLU A 35 32.33 35.91 8.10
C GLU A 35 31.22 34.91 8.49
N SER A 36 30.17 34.78 7.67
CA SER A 36 28.99 33.96 7.99
C SER A 36 28.87 32.68 7.16
N GLY A 37 29.47 32.63 5.97
CA GLY A 37 29.42 31.52 5.03
C GLY A 37 30.78 30.89 4.78
N VAL A 38 30.78 29.68 4.22
CA VAL A 38 32.03 29.00 3.85
C VAL A 38 32.44 29.42 2.45
N ARG A 39 33.40 30.35 2.37
CA ARG A 39 34.02 30.75 1.09
C ARG A 39 34.81 29.59 0.50
N ILE A 40 34.65 29.33 -0.80
CA ILE A 40 35.36 28.23 -1.47
C ILE A 40 36.88 28.42 -1.50
N ASP A 41 37.37 29.66 -1.53
CA ASP A 41 38.81 29.92 -1.42
C ASP A 41 39.38 29.46 -0.08
N SER A 42 38.62 29.59 1.02
CA SER A 42 39.07 29.06 2.31
C SER A 42 39.18 27.53 2.30
N ILE A 43 38.33 26.84 1.51
CA ILE A 43 38.47 25.40 1.28
C ILE A 43 39.73 25.09 0.47
N ARG A 44 40.10 25.92 -0.51
CA ARG A 44 41.35 25.77 -1.28
C ARG A 44 42.56 25.89 -0.38
N ASP A 45 42.58 26.90 0.49
CA ASP A 45 43.66 27.11 1.46
C ASP A 45 43.84 25.87 2.35
N ILE A 46 42.75 25.32 2.89
CA ILE A 46 42.76 24.08 3.68
C ILE A 46 43.29 22.89 2.88
N ILE A 47 42.89 22.74 1.61
CA ILE A 47 43.38 21.66 0.72
C ILE A 47 44.89 21.78 0.52
N GLN A 48 45.39 23.00 0.26
CA GLN A 48 46.81 23.27 0.05
C GLN A 48 47.63 23.04 1.32
N GLU A 49 47.23 23.63 2.45
CA GLU A 49 47.94 23.53 3.73
C GLU A 49 48.10 22.07 4.19
N ASN A 50 47.09 21.24 3.94
CA ASN A 50 47.11 19.83 4.29
C ASN A 50 47.81 18.94 3.25
N GLY A 51 48.35 19.51 2.16
CA GLY A 51 49.00 18.74 1.10
C GLY A 51 48.08 17.70 0.46
N THR A 52 46.79 18.01 0.36
CA THR A 52 45.79 17.06 -0.14
C THR A 52 46.02 16.77 -1.62
N SER A 53 46.19 15.49 -1.97
CA SER A 53 46.41 15.06 -3.36
C SER A 53 45.13 14.68 -4.12
N GLN A 54 44.04 14.42 -3.40
CA GLN A 54 42.79 13.91 -3.95
C GLN A 54 41.60 14.61 -3.30
N VAL A 55 40.66 15.11 -4.12
CA VAL A 55 39.50 15.89 -3.67
C VAL A 55 38.22 15.28 -4.23
N MET A 56 37.17 15.15 -3.42
CA MET A 56 35.85 14.71 -3.87
C MET A 56 34.74 15.47 -3.14
N LEU A 57 33.84 16.09 -3.91
CA LEU A 57 32.73 16.87 -3.38
C LEU A 57 31.39 16.33 -3.88
N VAL A 58 30.41 16.28 -3.00
CA VAL A 58 29.00 16.04 -3.34
C VAL A 58 28.22 17.29 -2.99
N LEU A 59 27.58 17.89 -3.99
CA LEU A 59 26.85 19.16 -3.85
C LEU A 59 25.38 18.96 -4.21
N ASP A 60 24.56 18.70 -3.19
CA ASP A 60 23.10 18.82 -3.27
C ASP A 60 22.67 20.23 -2.86
N ALA A 61 23.21 21.21 -3.57
CA ALA A 61 22.95 22.61 -3.30
C ALA A 61 21.78 23.11 -4.14
N CYS A 62 20.69 23.48 -3.47
CA CYS A 62 19.62 24.26 -4.06
C CYS A 62 20.00 25.74 -4.02
N ARG A 63 20.02 26.40 -5.17
CA ARG A 63 19.96 27.87 -5.20
C ARG A 63 18.51 28.30 -4.97
N ASN A 64 18.04 28.31 -3.72
CA ASN A 64 17.11 29.39 -3.33
C ASN A 64 18.00 30.58 -2.99
N ASP A 65 17.76 31.70 -3.63
CA ASP A 65 18.29 32.96 -3.14
C ASP A 65 17.50 33.33 -1.88
N PRO A 66 18.06 33.21 -0.66
CA PRO A 66 17.29 33.42 0.55
C PRO A 66 17.21 34.92 0.90
N ARG A 67 17.67 35.81 0.00
CA ARG A 67 17.50 37.27 0.08
C ARG A 67 16.01 37.64 0.05
N LYS A 68 15.64 38.63 0.86
CA LYS A 68 14.28 39.22 0.85
C LYS A 68 13.94 39.69 -0.58
N ASN A 69 12.77 39.28 -1.07
CA ASN A 69 12.19 39.60 -2.39
C ASN A 69 12.69 38.81 -3.62
N ARG A 70 13.59 37.82 -3.49
CA ARG A 70 14.00 36.94 -4.61
C ARG A 70 13.62 35.46 -4.46
N SER A 71 12.75 35.14 -3.50
CA SER A 71 12.22 33.77 -3.31
C SER A 71 11.36 33.24 -4.47
N LYS A 72 11.10 34.06 -5.51
CA LYS A 72 10.28 33.71 -6.68
C LYS A 72 11.05 33.56 -7.99
N ASP A 73 12.33 33.92 -8.05
CA ASP A 73 13.13 33.81 -9.28
C ASP A 73 13.87 32.46 -9.34
N ASN A 74 13.86 31.81 -10.51
CA ASN A 74 14.64 30.59 -10.75
C ASN A 74 16.13 30.90 -10.72
N ASN A 75 16.78 30.66 -9.59
CA ASN A 75 18.21 30.92 -9.41
C ASN A 75 19.05 29.72 -9.93
N LEU A 76 19.06 29.47 -11.22
CA LEU A 76 19.63 28.27 -11.86
C LEU A 76 21.14 28.11 -11.69
N LEU A 77 21.68 26.89 -11.53
CA LEU A 77 23.14 26.65 -11.40
C LEU A 77 23.93 27.35 -12.53
N SER A 78 24.97 28.12 -12.18
CA SER A 78 25.82 28.85 -13.15
C SER A 78 27.15 28.14 -13.37
N GLU A 79 27.67 28.21 -14.60
CA GLU A 79 29.05 27.75 -14.90
C GLU A 79 30.10 28.50 -14.07
N SER A 80 29.85 29.76 -13.74
CA SER A 80 30.76 30.58 -12.91
C SER A 80 30.87 30.05 -11.49
N TYR A 81 29.74 29.68 -10.87
CA TYR A 81 29.72 29.04 -9.55
C TYR A 81 30.45 27.69 -9.58
N MET A 82 30.18 26.86 -10.60
CA MET A 82 30.84 25.55 -10.73
C MET A 82 32.36 25.67 -10.87
N LYS A 83 32.88 26.71 -11.54
CA LYS A 83 34.33 26.97 -11.64
C LYS A 83 35.00 27.20 -10.28
N GLY A 84 34.26 27.63 -9.26
CA GLY A 84 34.75 27.74 -7.88
C GLY A 84 35.27 26.40 -7.35
N PHE A 85 34.66 25.29 -7.76
CA PHE A 85 34.94 23.95 -7.24
C PHE A 85 35.87 23.12 -8.14
N ASP A 86 36.55 23.74 -9.10
CA ASP A 86 37.56 23.09 -9.94
C ASP A 86 38.93 23.13 -9.26
N PHE A 87 39.22 22.14 -8.41
CA PHE A 87 40.45 22.05 -7.61
C PHE A 87 41.63 21.40 -8.36
N TYR A 88 41.39 20.77 -9.51
CA TYR A 88 42.41 20.01 -10.25
C TYR A 88 43.42 20.94 -10.93
N ASN A 89 44.73 20.70 -10.71
CA ASN A 89 45.87 21.46 -11.27
C ASN A 89 45.89 22.98 -11.02
N LYS A 90 44.90 23.54 -10.32
CA LYS A 90 44.92 24.92 -9.84
C LYS A 90 45.61 25.04 -8.48
N GLU A 91 45.53 23.97 -7.68
CA GLU A 91 46.20 23.86 -6.39
C GLU A 91 47.44 22.97 -6.51
N LYS A 92 48.60 23.40 -5.98
CA LYS A 92 49.81 22.59 -6.01
C LYS A 92 49.58 21.28 -5.25
N GLY A 93 49.73 20.16 -5.94
CA GLY A 93 49.69 18.81 -5.35
C GLY A 93 48.38 18.05 -5.54
N VAL A 94 47.28 18.68 -5.95
CA VAL A 94 46.02 17.97 -6.26
C VAL A 94 46.14 17.28 -7.62
N VAL A 95 46.25 15.95 -7.59
CA VAL A 95 46.40 15.10 -8.79
C VAL A 95 45.09 14.45 -9.24
N ALA A 96 44.03 14.52 -8.44
CA ALA A 96 42.68 14.14 -8.85
C ALA A 96 41.61 14.90 -8.07
N ALA A 97 40.57 15.36 -8.76
CA ALA A 97 39.43 16.05 -8.17
C ALA A 97 38.12 15.65 -8.83
N ALA A 98 37.06 15.53 -8.04
CA ALA A 98 35.70 15.26 -8.51
C ALA A 98 34.68 16.12 -7.76
N THR A 99 33.67 16.61 -8.47
CA THR A 99 32.50 17.29 -7.90
C THR A 99 31.24 16.75 -8.55
N LEU A 100 30.36 16.15 -7.73
CA LEU A 100 29.07 15.60 -8.13
C LEU A 100 28.01 16.66 -7.85
N TYR A 101 27.41 17.20 -8.90
CA TYR A 101 26.37 18.22 -8.80
C TYR A 101 24.99 17.60 -8.93
N ALA A 102 24.05 18.05 -8.09
CA ALA A 102 22.66 17.58 -8.13
C ALA A 102 21.89 17.92 -9.41
N THR A 103 22.39 18.86 -10.23
CA THR A 103 21.71 19.35 -11.43
C THR A 103 22.74 19.93 -12.42
N SER A 104 22.33 20.17 -13.66
CA SER A 104 23.17 20.76 -14.71
C SER A 104 23.11 22.29 -14.68
N PRO A 105 24.09 23.00 -15.30
CA PRO A 105 23.99 24.44 -15.49
C PRO A 105 22.66 24.82 -16.16
N GLY A 106 21.99 25.86 -15.67
CA GLY A 106 20.67 26.25 -16.16
C GLY A 106 19.50 25.50 -15.54
N GLU A 107 19.74 24.65 -14.53
CA GLU A 107 18.70 23.92 -13.80
C GLU A 107 18.80 24.14 -12.28
N ARG A 108 17.90 23.49 -11.52
CA ARG A 108 17.80 23.59 -10.06
C ARG A 108 17.67 22.19 -9.45
N SER A 109 18.22 21.99 -8.24
CA SER A 109 17.94 20.81 -7.43
C SER A 109 16.57 20.90 -6.76
N TYR A 110 15.83 19.80 -6.73
CA TYR A 110 14.50 19.67 -6.14
C TYR A 110 14.47 18.57 -5.07
N GLU A 111 13.49 18.70 -4.16
CA GLU A 111 13.21 17.72 -3.11
C GLU A 111 11.79 17.18 -3.20
N ASP A 112 11.60 15.97 -2.67
CA ASP A 112 10.29 15.43 -2.35
C ASP A 112 9.76 16.15 -1.10
N THR A 113 8.69 16.92 -1.26
CA THR A 113 8.12 17.77 -0.20
C THR A 113 7.52 16.97 0.95
N GLU A 114 7.05 15.75 0.69
CA GLU A 114 6.47 14.89 1.73
C GLU A 114 7.58 14.24 2.54
N LYS A 115 8.63 13.77 1.87
CA LYS A 115 9.76 13.07 2.52
C LYS A 115 10.83 14.02 3.06
N LYS A 116 10.82 15.29 2.64
CA LYS A 116 11.87 16.29 2.93
C LYS A 116 13.26 15.78 2.54
N GLN A 117 13.38 15.21 1.34
CA GLN A 117 14.61 14.61 0.82
C GLN A 117 14.85 15.02 -0.63
N GLY A 118 16.08 15.45 -0.94
CA GLY A 118 16.51 15.78 -2.30
C GLY A 118 16.45 14.56 -3.24
N TYR A 119 15.96 14.74 -4.47
CA TYR A 119 15.92 13.63 -5.44
C TYR A 119 17.33 13.11 -5.77
N PHE A 120 18.28 14.03 -5.93
CA PHE A 120 19.68 13.69 -6.14
C PHE A 120 20.28 12.92 -4.96
N SER A 121 20.17 13.43 -3.73
CA SER A 121 20.67 12.72 -2.54
C SER A 121 20.06 11.32 -2.42
N THR A 122 18.76 11.19 -2.70
CA THR A 122 18.07 9.89 -2.69
C THR A 122 18.69 8.92 -3.69
N ALA A 123 18.81 9.33 -4.94
CA ALA A 123 19.39 8.51 -6.01
C ALA A 123 20.86 8.16 -5.73
N LEU A 124 21.66 9.12 -5.25
CA LEU A 124 23.07 8.92 -4.93
C LEU A 124 23.26 7.87 -3.84
N ILE A 125 22.48 7.97 -2.76
CA ILE A 125 22.52 7.01 -1.65
C ILE A 125 22.07 5.62 -2.12
N GLU A 126 21.01 5.53 -2.92
CA GLU A 126 20.54 4.25 -3.49
C GLU A 126 21.61 3.59 -4.38
N GLY A 127 22.27 4.36 -5.24
CA GLY A 127 23.36 3.88 -6.09
C GLY A 127 24.55 3.36 -5.29
N LEU A 128 25.01 4.14 -4.31
CA LEU A 128 26.12 3.77 -3.40
C LEU A 128 25.80 2.55 -2.52
N LYS A 129 24.51 2.31 -2.22
CA LYS A 129 24.04 1.12 -1.49
C LYS A 129 24.06 -0.16 -2.34
N GLY A 130 24.41 -0.06 -3.62
CA GLY A 130 24.64 -1.20 -4.49
C GLY A 130 23.77 -1.25 -5.73
N ASN A 131 22.80 -0.36 -5.86
CA ASN A 131 21.96 -0.33 -7.07
C ASN A 131 22.75 0.07 -8.33
N ALA A 132 23.90 0.74 -8.14
CA ALA A 132 24.85 1.07 -9.21
C ALA A 132 26.07 0.11 -9.24
N ALA A 133 26.08 -0.97 -8.45
CA ALA A 133 27.23 -1.85 -8.34
C ALA A 133 27.29 -2.85 -9.50
N ASN A 134 28.50 -3.08 -10.02
CA ASN A 134 28.77 -4.13 -10.97
C ASN A 134 28.74 -5.53 -10.32
N GLU A 135 28.98 -6.56 -11.12
CA GLU A 135 28.96 -7.98 -10.70
C GLU A 135 29.93 -8.34 -9.57
N LYS A 136 30.99 -7.54 -9.38
CA LYS A 136 31.97 -7.72 -8.31
C LYS A 136 31.52 -7.03 -7.01
N GLY A 137 30.42 -6.29 -7.04
CA GLY A 137 29.96 -5.42 -5.96
C GLY A 137 30.61 -4.04 -5.99
N GLU A 138 31.32 -3.68 -7.07
CA GLU A 138 32.00 -2.40 -7.21
C GLU A 138 31.04 -1.38 -7.83
N VAL A 139 30.73 -0.30 -7.12
CA VAL A 139 30.09 0.89 -7.69
C VAL A 139 31.20 1.74 -8.28
N THR A 140 31.29 1.79 -9.61
CA THR A 140 32.22 2.69 -10.29
C THR A 140 31.64 4.09 -10.44
N PHE A 141 32.50 5.06 -10.71
CA PHE A 141 32.10 6.44 -10.94
C PHE A 141 31.10 6.58 -12.10
N GLU A 142 31.38 5.90 -13.22
CA GLU A 142 30.51 5.87 -14.41
C GLU A 142 29.16 5.23 -14.09
N ALA A 143 29.16 4.07 -13.42
CA ALA A 143 27.92 3.38 -13.08
C ALA A 143 27.06 4.20 -12.11
N LEU A 144 27.69 4.88 -11.15
CA LEU A 144 27.00 5.76 -10.22
C LEU A 144 26.41 6.99 -10.92
N GLU A 145 27.14 7.61 -11.85
CA GLU A 145 26.65 8.76 -12.61
C GLU A 145 25.39 8.39 -13.43
N ILE A 146 25.48 7.30 -14.20
CA ILE A 146 24.36 6.81 -15.02
C ILE A 146 23.14 6.49 -14.14
N TYR A 147 23.34 5.71 -13.07
CA TYR A 147 22.26 5.35 -12.16
C TYR A 147 21.58 6.58 -11.55
N VAL A 148 22.38 7.55 -11.09
CA VAL A 148 21.86 8.75 -10.45
C VAL A 148 21.06 9.60 -11.44
N GLN A 149 21.52 9.72 -12.69
CA GLN A 149 20.78 10.43 -13.74
C GLN A 149 19.43 9.76 -14.04
N ASP A 150 19.43 8.44 -14.29
CA ASP A 150 18.21 7.69 -14.60
C ASP A 150 17.22 7.73 -13.43
N ARG A 151 17.73 7.53 -12.21
CA ARG A 151 16.89 7.50 -11.02
C ARG A 151 16.28 8.87 -10.70
N VAL A 152 17.04 9.95 -10.87
CA VAL A 152 16.48 11.31 -10.72
C VAL A 152 15.42 11.56 -11.78
N ALA A 153 15.64 11.18 -13.05
CA ALA A 153 14.66 11.32 -14.12
C ALA A 153 13.33 10.60 -13.77
N MET A 154 13.39 9.40 -13.21
CA MET A 154 12.21 8.67 -12.72
C MET A 154 11.52 9.39 -11.55
N LEU A 155 12.30 9.90 -10.58
CA LEU A 155 11.74 10.54 -9.37
C LEU A 155 11.02 11.87 -9.67
N ILE A 156 11.39 12.55 -10.76
CA ILE A 156 10.79 13.81 -11.19
C ILE A 156 9.72 13.66 -12.28
N GLU A 157 9.47 12.43 -12.75
CA GLU A 157 8.49 12.16 -13.80
C GLU A 157 7.09 12.68 -13.39
N GLY A 158 6.45 13.43 -14.29
CA GLY A 158 5.13 14.04 -14.05
C GLY A 158 5.13 15.29 -13.16
N LYS A 159 6.29 15.74 -12.66
CA LYS A 159 6.37 16.89 -11.71
C LYS A 159 6.61 18.25 -12.37
N ASN A 160 6.66 18.32 -13.70
CA ASN A 160 6.93 19.54 -14.48
C ASN A 160 8.19 20.31 -14.01
N VAL A 161 9.25 19.57 -13.68
CA VAL A 161 10.57 20.09 -13.29
C VAL A 161 11.66 19.42 -14.15
N ALA A 162 12.80 20.09 -14.30
CA ALA A 162 13.97 19.56 -14.99
C ALA A 162 15.16 19.55 -14.03
N GLN A 163 15.77 18.38 -13.85
CA GLN A 163 16.95 18.17 -13.01
C GLN A 163 17.78 17.01 -13.56
N LEU A 164 18.98 17.31 -14.05
CA LEU A 164 19.94 16.35 -14.57
C LEU A 164 21.25 16.43 -13.77
N PRO A 165 21.50 15.49 -12.84
CA PRO A 165 22.76 15.42 -12.11
C PRO A 165 23.98 15.32 -13.04
N GLN A 166 25.08 15.96 -12.65
CA GLN A 166 26.32 15.97 -13.46
C GLN A 166 27.53 15.71 -12.60
N PHE A 167 28.38 14.74 -12.99
CA PHE A 167 29.63 14.49 -12.29
C PHE A 167 30.78 15.10 -13.09
N ARG A 168 31.52 16.04 -12.48
CA ARG A 168 32.72 16.63 -13.10
C ARG A 168 33.96 16.14 -12.39
N TYR A 169 34.86 15.49 -13.11
CA TYR A 169 36.09 14.95 -12.53
C TYR A 169 37.27 15.08 -13.47
N LYS A 170 38.46 15.21 -12.89
CA LYS A 170 39.75 15.23 -13.58
C LYS A 170 40.78 14.45 -12.76
N GLY A 171 41.68 13.74 -13.40
CA GLY A 171 42.68 12.88 -12.75
C GLY A 171 42.15 11.55 -12.21
N TYR A 172 40.85 11.43 -11.93
CA TYR A 172 40.17 10.15 -11.75
C TYR A 172 39.78 9.52 -13.09
N THR A 173 39.65 8.19 -13.10
CA THR A 173 39.08 7.45 -14.23
C THR A 173 37.63 7.09 -13.96
N LYS A 174 36.87 6.85 -15.04
CA LYS A 174 35.46 6.44 -14.98
C LYS A 174 35.24 5.11 -14.23
N ASP A 175 36.26 4.26 -14.23
CA ASP A 175 36.29 2.97 -13.51
C ASP A 175 36.69 3.08 -12.03
N LEU A 176 36.87 4.30 -11.50
CA LEU A 176 37.15 4.50 -10.08
C LEU A 176 36.01 3.89 -9.24
N VAL A 177 36.35 2.91 -8.41
CA VAL A 177 35.41 2.30 -7.48
C VAL A 177 35.19 3.23 -6.28
N VAL A 178 33.97 3.73 -6.14
CA VAL A 178 33.56 4.65 -5.06
C VAL A 178 32.79 3.95 -3.93
N ALA A 179 32.28 2.76 -4.17
CA ALA A 179 31.78 1.88 -3.12
C ALA A 179 32.06 0.42 -3.48
N TYR A 180 32.32 -0.42 -2.49
CA TYR A 180 32.50 -1.85 -2.67
C TYR A 180 31.63 -2.63 -1.69
N LEU A 181 30.78 -3.51 -2.23
CA LEU A 181 29.79 -4.28 -1.51
C LEU A 181 30.01 -5.78 -1.81
N PRO A 182 30.91 -6.46 -1.07
CA PRO A 182 31.28 -7.84 -1.37
C PRO A 182 30.10 -8.79 -1.24
N LYS A 183 29.82 -9.52 -2.34
CA LYS A 183 29.13 -10.82 -2.56
C LYS A 183 28.10 -11.42 -1.58
N ALA A 184 27.57 -10.66 -0.63
CA ALA A 184 26.33 -11.01 0.07
C ALA A 184 25.10 -10.37 -0.60
N ASN A 185 25.28 -9.33 -1.44
CA ASN A 185 24.20 -8.44 -1.86
C ASN A 185 24.08 -8.16 -3.37
N ASN A 186 24.72 -8.91 -4.27
CA ASN A 186 24.65 -8.59 -5.71
C ASN A 186 24.35 -9.77 -6.62
N ILE A 187 23.05 -9.93 -6.96
CA ILE A 187 22.55 -10.80 -8.05
C ILE A 187 22.18 -9.94 -9.29
N ALA A 188 22.25 -8.61 -9.19
CA ALA A 188 21.83 -7.67 -10.22
C ALA A 188 22.97 -7.34 -11.20
N ALA A 189 23.28 -8.25 -12.12
CA ALA A 189 23.86 -7.98 -13.44
C ALA A 189 24.25 -9.32 -14.05
N ARG A 190 23.47 -9.80 -15.00
CA ARG A 190 23.89 -10.64 -16.13
C ARG A 190 22.65 -11.19 -16.80
N ASP A 191 22.46 -10.77 -18.04
CA ASP A 191 21.77 -11.48 -19.10
C ASP A 191 20.28 -11.78 -18.91
N ALA A 192 19.50 -11.47 -19.95
CA ALA A 192 18.11 -11.89 -20.10
C ALA A 192 17.90 -13.43 -20.01
N GLY A 193 18.98 -14.22 -19.98
CA GLY A 193 18.97 -15.65 -19.62
C GLY A 193 18.88 -15.96 -18.11
N LYS A 194 19.20 -15.01 -17.21
CA LYS A 194 19.09 -15.18 -15.74
C LYS A 194 17.77 -14.70 -15.14
N SER A 195 16.92 -13.98 -15.87
CA SER A 195 15.59 -13.58 -15.34
C SER A 195 14.79 -14.81 -14.92
N SER A 196 14.87 -15.89 -15.72
CA SER A 196 14.30 -17.20 -15.38
C SER A 196 14.87 -17.81 -14.09
N ASP A 197 16.19 -17.72 -13.87
CA ASP A 197 16.85 -18.26 -12.66
C ASP A 197 16.52 -17.44 -11.41
N LEU A 198 16.47 -16.11 -11.55
CA LEU A 198 16.05 -15.17 -10.51
C LEU A 198 14.59 -15.40 -10.13
N LEU A 199 13.70 -15.49 -11.13
CA LEU A 199 12.29 -15.77 -10.93
C LEU A 199 12.09 -17.15 -10.28
N THR A 200 12.83 -18.16 -10.71
CA THR A 200 12.82 -19.49 -10.07
C THR A 200 13.25 -19.40 -8.60
N THR A 201 14.32 -18.65 -8.31
CA THR A 201 14.81 -18.47 -6.93
C THR A 201 13.81 -17.68 -6.08
N ALA A 202 13.19 -16.64 -6.63
CA ALA A 202 12.16 -15.85 -5.97
C ALA A 202 10.91 -16.71 -5.68
N ASN A 203 10.49 -17.52 -6.64
CA ASN A 203 9.39 -18.47 -6.53
C ASN A 203 9.68 -19.54 -5.45
N ILE A 204 10.92 -20.05 -5.36
CA ILE A 204 11.33 -20.97 -4.29
C ILE A 204 11.29 -20.28 -2.93
N ALA A 205 11.84 -19.07 -2.81
CA ALA A 205 11.79 -18.30 -1.57
C ALA A 205 10.34 -18.04 -1.13
N PHE A 206 9.47 -17.68 -2.08
CA PHE A 206 8.05 -17.46 -1.83
C PHE A 206 7.35 -18.73 -1.34
N LYS A 207 7.56 -19.87 -2.02
CA LYS A 207 7.01 -21.18 -1.60
C LYS A 207 7.49 -21.61 -0.20
N ASN A 208 8.73 -21.26 0.15
CA ASN A 208 9.29 -21.51 1.48
C ASN A 208 8.88 -20.48 2.54
N MET A 209 8.00 -19.52 2.20
CA MET A 209 7.57 -18.41 3.05
C MET A 209 8.71 -17.50 3.54
N ASP A 210 9.86 -17.51 2.86
CA ASP A 210 10.93 -16.53 3.06
C ASP A 210 10.56 -15.24 2.33
N PHE A 211 9.54 -14.56 2.87
CA PHE A 211 8.94 -13.40 2.23
C PHE A 211 9.90 -12.22 2.10
N SER A 212 10.86 -12.07 3.03
CA SER A 212 11.86 -10.99 2.93
C SER A 212 12.71 -11.18 1.68
N LYS A 213 13.30 -12.38 1.53
CA LYS A 213 14.13 -12.69 0.37
C LYS A 213 13.32 -12.69 -0.93
N ALA A 214 12.09 -13.21 -0.90
CA ALA A 214 11.22 -13.22 -2.07
C ALA A 214 10.87 -11.79 -2.53
N ILE A 215 10.50 -10.90 -1.61
CA ILE A 215 10.22 -9.49 -1.92
C ILE A 215 11.43 -8.82 -2.56
N ASP A 216 12.62 -9.00 -1.98
CA ASP A 216 13.84 -8.40 -2.50
C ASP A 216 14.14 -8.90 -3.91
N LEU A 217 14.05 -10.22 -4.12
CA LEU A 217 14.25 -10.83 -5.44
C LEU A 217 13.22 -10.37 -6.47
N TYR A 218 11.93 -10.32 -6.14
CA TYR A 218 10.91 -9.82 -7.07
C TYR A 218 11.11 -8.35 -7.40
N LYS A 219 11.46 -7.51 -6.42
CA LYS A 219 11.81 -6.11 -6.70
C LYS A 219 13.02 -5.99 -7.61
N THR A 220 14.05 -6.81 -7.40
CA THR A 220 15.20 -6.88 -8.31
C THR A 220 14.77 -7.29 -9.72
N ILE A 221 13.91 -8.31 -9.86
CA ILE A 221 13.37 -8.74 -11.15
C ILE A 221 12.67 -7.55 -11.81
N LEU A 222 11.75 -6.88 -11.11
CA LEU A 222 10.97 -5.76 -11.64
C LEU A 222 11.81 -4.54 -12.08
N ILE A 223 12.98 -4.34 -11.47
CA ILE A 223 13.94 -3.31 -11.91
C ILE A 223 14.63 -3.72 -13.21
N VAL A 224 14.98 -5.00 -13.36
CA VAL A 224 15.71 -5.54 -14.52
C VAL A 224 14.80 -5.79 -15.71
N ASN A 225 13.63 -6.37 -15.46
CA ASN A 225 12.60 -6.69 -16.44
C ASN A 225 11.22 -6.63 -15.77
N ALA A 226 10.31 -5.84 -16.34
CA ALA A 226 8.94 -5.65 -15.84
C ALA A 226 8.07 -6.89 -16.12
N GLU A 227 8.45 -8.06 -15.58
CA GLU A 227 7.78 -9.33 -15.82
C GLU A 227 6.45 -9.42 -15.05
N PRO A 228 5.34 -9.78 -15.72
CA PRO A 228 4.03 -9.89 -15.09
C PRO A 228 3.99 -10.84 -13.89
N GLU A 229 4.71 -11.96 -13.96
CA GLU A 229 4.76 -12.95 -12.90
C GLU A 229 5.39 -12.39 -11.61
N ALA A 230 6.43 -11.56 -11.75
CA ALA A 230 7.07 -10.91 -10.61
C ALA A 230 6.15 -9.88 -9.93
N TYR A 231 5.38 -9.11 -10.71
CA TYR A 231 4.33 -8.24 -10.16
C TYR A 231 3.27 -9.06 -9.42
N LEU A 232 2.77 -10.13 -10.04
CA LEU A 232 1.73 -10.98 -9.44
C LEU A 232 2.19 -11.58 -8.10
N ASN A 233 3.40 -12.12 -8.05
CA ASN A 233 3.91 -12.78 -6.85
C ASN A 233 4.29 -11.77 -5.76
N LEU A 234 4.87 -10.62 -6.13
CA LEU A 234 5.17 -9.55 -5.17
C LEU A 234 3.88 -9.00 -4.53
N GLY A 235 2.86 -8.72 -5.33
CA GLY A 235 1.58 -8.22 -4.83
C GLY A 235 0.87 -9.24 -3.93
N GLN A 236 0.92 -10.53 -4.28
CA GLN A 236 0.38 -11.60 -3.43
C GLN A 236 1.11 -11.71 -2.09
N ILE A 237 2.44 -11.56 -2.07
CA ILE A 237 3.18 -11.52 -0.80
C ILE A 237 2.73 -10.34 0.05
N TYR A 238 2.53 -9.17 -0.54
CA TYR A 238 2.03 -8.01 0.20
C TYR A 238 0.64 -8.25 0.80
N LEU A 239 -0.28 -8.88 0.06
CA LEU A 239 -1.57 -9.31 0.62
C LEU A 239 -1.41 -10.33 1.75
N ALA A 240 -0.52 -11.31 1.61
CA ALA A 240 -0.24 -12.30 2.65
C ALA A 240 0.36 -11.69 3.93
N GLN A 241 1.07 -10.55 3.80
CA GLN A 241 1.62 -9.79 4.92
C GLN A 241 0.66 -8.73 5.47
N SER A 242 -0.61 -8.71 5.02
CA SER A 242 -1.60 -7.68 5.39
C SER A 242 -1.11 -6.26 5.08
N LYS A 243 -0.44 -6.09 3.93
CA LYS A 243 0.04 -4.81 3.38
C LYS A 243 -0.72 -4.44 2.09
N PRO A 244 -2.02 -4.17 2.17
CA PRO A 244 -2.85 -3.97 0.98
C PRO A 244 -2.50 -2.68 0.21
N GLU A 245 -1.92 -1.66 0.84
CA GLU A 245 -1.49 -0.42 0.15
C GLU A 245 -0.28 -0.63 -0.76
N GLU A 246 0.67 -1.48 -0.36
CA GLU A 246 1.78 -1.94 -1.20
C GLU A 246 1.27 -2.81 -2.34
N ALA A 247 0.38 -3.78 -2.05
CA ALA A 247 -0.24 -4.61 -3.06
C ALA A 247 -1.00 -3.77 -4.11
N LEU A 248 -1.71 -2.72 -3.67
CA LEU A 248 -2.48 -1.85 -4.53
C LEU A 248 -1.58 -1.19 -5.58
N ARG A 249 -0.41 -0.69 -5.17
CA ARG A 249 0.56 -0.08 -6.08
C ARG A 249 1.08 -1.08 -7.11
N VAL A 250 1.52 -2.26 -6.65
CA VAL A 250 2.08 -3.31 -7.51
C VAL A 250 1.06 -3.79 -8.55
N PHE A 251 -0.17 -4.10 -8.13
CA PHE A 251 -1.21 -4.56 -9.06
C PHE A 251 -1.71 -3.44 -9.98
N SER A 252 -1.76 -2.19 -9.50
CA SER A 252 -2.12 -1.04 -10.32
C SER A 252 -1.10 -0.76 -11.43
N GLU A 253 0.19 -1.00 -11.18
CA GLU A 253 1.23 -0.93 -12.21
C GLU A 253 1.06 -2.06 -13.22
N LEU A 254 0.82 -3.29 -12.76
CA LEU A 254 0.65 -4.44 -13.65
C LEU A 254 -0.53 -4.28 -14.62
N VAL A 255 -1.69 -3.80 -14.15
CA VAL A 255 -2.86 -3.59 -15.04
C VAL A 255 -2.62 -2.48 -16.08
N LYS A 256 -1.75 -1.49 -15.78
CA LYS A 256 -1.35 -0.48 -16.77
C LYS A 256 -0.40 -1.05 -17.82
N LEU A 257 0.49 -1.95 -17.41
CA LEU A 257 1.42 -2.63 -18.31
C LEU A 257 0.70 -3.67 -19.19
N GLN A 258 -0.33 -4.31 -18.64
CA GLN A 258 -1.09 -5.36 -19.31
C GLN A 258 -2.59 -5.21 -19.05
N GLU A 259 -3.24 -4.40 -19.88
CA GLU A 259 -4.69 -4.13 -19.81
C GLU A 259 -5.58 -5.37 -20.05
N GLU A 260 -5.00 -6.48 -20.51
CA GLU A 260 -5.73 -7.75 -20.74
C GLU A 260 -5.35 -8.86 -19.75
N ASN A 261 -4.62 -8.55 -18.68
CA ASN A 261 -4.22 -9.53 -17.67
C ASN A 261 -5.32 -9.74 -16.62
N ALA A 262 -6.15 -10.78 -16.82
CA ALA A 262 -7.27 -11.10 -15.94
C ALA A 262 -6.84 -11.40 -14.50
N ASN A 263 -5.69 -12.05 -14.29
CA ASN A 263 -5.15 -12.32 -12.95
C ASN A 263 -4.77 -11.02 -12.23
N ALA A 264 -4.18 -10.05 -12.94
CA ALA A 264 -3.84 -8.75 -12.37
C ALA A 264 -5.08 -8.00 -11.87
N TYR A 265 -6.15 -7.96 -12.69
CA TYR A 265 -7.42 -7.38 -12.25
C TYR A 265 -8.05 -8.15 -11.09
N TYR A 266 -7.95 -9.49 -11.07
CA TYR A 266 -8.46 -10.29 -9.96
C TYR A 266 -7.81 -9.90 -8.64
N PHE A 267 -6.47 -9.86 -8.59
CA PHE A 267 -5.78 -9.49 -7.35
C PHE A 267 -5.91 -8.00 -7.01
N LEU A 268 -6.02 -7.11 -8.00
CA LEU A 268 -6.34 -5.70 -7.77
C LEU A 268 -7.72 -5.56 -7.11
N GLY A 269 -8.71 -6.33 -7.58
CA GLY A 269 -10.06 -6.35 -7.01
C GLY A 269 -10.05 -6.83 -5.56
N LEU A 270 -9.35 -7.93 -5.27
CA LEU A 270 -9.18 -8.43 -3.90
C LEU A 270 -8.57 -7.36 -2.99
N THR A 271 -7.53 -6.69 -3.49
CA THR A 271 -6.82 -5.64 -2.74
C THR A 271 -7.73 -4.46 -2.43
N GLN A 272 -8.48 -3.99 -3.43
CA GLN A 272 -9.44 -2.89 -3.26
C GLN A 272 -10.58 -3.26 -2.29
N SER A 273 -11.07 -4.50 -2.34
CA SER A 273 -12.05 -5.01 -1.37
C SER A 273 -11.50 -5.05 0.06
N GLN A 274 -10.24 -5.46 0.27
CA GLN A 274 -9.59 -5.41 1.59
C GLN A 274 -9.45 -3.98 2.13
N LEU A 275 -9.22 -3.01 1.25
CA LEU A 275 -9.16 -1.58 1.58
C LEU A 275 -10.54 -0.93 1.77
N ASN A 276 -11.64 -1.68 1.64
CA ASN A 276 -13.02 -1.17 1.63
C ASN A 276 -13.32 -0.14 0.53
N ASN A 277 -12.55 -0.14 -0.56
CA ASN A 277 -12.79 0.68 -1.74
C ASN A 277 -13.82 -0.01 -2.65
N ASP A 278 -15.05 -0.14 -2.14
CA ASP A 278 -16.10 -0.98 -2.74
C ASP A 278 -16.47 -0.56 -4.17
N LYS A 279 -16.45 0.75 -4.48
CA LYS A 279 -16.81 1.26 -5.81
C LYS A 279 -15.76 0.89 -6.86
N GLU A 280 -14.50 1.11 -6.53
CA GLU A 280 -13.34 0.77 -7.35
C GLU A 280 -13.26 -0.75 -7.52
N ALA A 281 -13.46 -1.51 -6.44
CA ALA A 281 -13.49 -2.96 -6.49
C ALA A 281 -14.56 -3.47 -7.46
N ILE A 282 -15.79 -2.96 -7.43
CA ILE A 282 -16.85 -3.34 -8.38
C ILE A 282 -16.41 -3.07 -9.83
N ALA A 283 -15.82 -1.91 -10.11
CA ALA A 283 -15.34 -1.58 -11.46
C ALA A 283 -14.24 -2.55 -11.92
N THR A 284 -13.27 -2.83 -11.04
CA THR A 284 -12.18 -3.77 -11.28
C THR A 284 -12.70 -5.19 -11.51
N TRP A 285 -13.64 -5.66 -10.69
CA TRP A 285 -14.25 -6.98 -10.86
C TRP A 285 -15.01 -7.13 -12.17
N LYS A 286 -15.67 -6.06 -12.65
CA LYS A 286 -16.29 -6.06 -13.99
C LYS A 286 -15.26 -6.23 -15.11
N ASN A 287 -14.05 -5.70 -14.97
CA ASN A 287 -12.98 -5.97 -15.93
C ASN A 287 -12.58 -7.45 -15.92
N VAL A 288 -12.54 -8.09 -14.75
CA VAL A 288 -12.30 -9.53 -14.64
C VAL A 288 -13.38 -10.34 -15.37
N THR A 289 -14.65 -10.01 -15.20
CA THR A 289 -15.75 -10.73 -15.89
C THR A 289 -15.79 -10.46 -17.39
N ASN A 290 -15.34 -9.29 -17.87
CA ASN A 290 -15.14 -9.02 -19.29
C ASN A 290 -13.99 -9.84 -19.89
N LEU A 291 -12.97 -10.19 -19.08
CA LEU A 291 -11.84 -11.02 -19.46
C LEU A 291 -12.02 -12.51 -19.08
N LYS A 292 -13.26 -12.96 -18.87
CA LYS A 292 -13.59 -14.30 -18.37
C LYS A 292 -12.92 -15.45 -19.13
N ASP A 293 -12.73 -15.32 -20.44
CA ASP A 293 -12.12 -16.36 -21.28
C ASP A 293 -10.61 -16.52 -21.05
N LYS A 294 -9.99 -15.58 -20.32
CA LYS A 294 -8.55 -15.56 -19.95
C LYS A 294 -8.31 -15.95 -18.49
N LEU A 295 -9.34 -16.41 -17.79
CA LEU A 295 -9.28 -16.70 -16.37
C LEU A 295 -9.76 -18.13 -16.06
N SER A 296 -9.18 -18.76 -15.04
CA SER A 296 -9.67 -20.06 -14.58
C SER A 296 -11.10 -19.95 -14.05
N GLN A 297 -11.89 -21.02 -14.22
CA GLN A 297 -13.26 -21.09 -13.70
C GLN A 297 -13.32 -20.83 -12.17
N ALA A 298 -12.29 -21.25 -11.43
CA ALA A 298 -12.20 -21.04 -9.98
C ALA A 298 -12.06 -19.55 -9.61
N TYR A 299 -11.21 -18.79 -10.32
CA TYR A 299 -11.09 -17.35 -10.10
C TYR A 299 -12.31 -16.59 -10.63
N LEU A 300 -12.93 -17.07 -11.70
CA LEU A 300 -14.15 -16.46 -12.22
C LEU A 300 -15.33 -16.63 -11.25
N SER A 301 -15.52 -17.84 -10.70
CA SER A 301 -16.57 -18.07 -9.70
C SER A 301 -16.35 -17.26 -8.43
N ASP A 302 -15.09 -17.15 -7.98
CA ASP A 302 -14.74 -16.29 -6.83
C ASP A 302 -14.97 -14.81 -7.14
N THR A 303 -14.64 -14.34 -8.35
CA THR A 303 -14.93 -12.97 -8.80
C THR A 303 -16.41 -12.64 -8.69
N PHE A 304 -17.27 -13.53 -9.18
CA PHE A 304 -18.72 -13.37 -9.08
C PHE A 304 -19.21 -13.40 -7.63
N LEU A 305 -18.59 -14.22 -6.77
CA LEU A 305 -18.85 -14.22 -5.34
C LEU A 305 -18.47 -12.88 -4.69
N GLN A 306 -17.31 -12.31 -5.01
CA GLN A 306 -16.88 -11.01 -4.49
C GLN A 306 -17.81 -9.90 -4.98
N LEU A 307 -18.15 -9.84 -6.28
CA LEU A 307 -19.14 -8.91 -6.82
C LEU A 307 -20.48 -9.01 -6.08
N GLY A 308 -20.99 -10.23 -5.91
CA GLY A 308 -22.23 -10.49 -5.20
C GLY A 308 -22.22 -9.96 -3.76
N ASN A 309 -21.12 -10.21 -3.04
CA ASN A 309 -20.92 -9.70 -1.68
C ASN A 309 -20.87 -8.17 -1.63
N THR A 310 -20.11 -7.54 -2.54
CA THR A 310 -19.98 -6.07 -2.57
C THR A 310 -21.30 -5.41 -2.95
N TYR A 311 -22.05 -5.98 -3.89
CA TYR A 311 -23.39 -5.50 -4.25
C TYR A 311 -24.41 -5.65 -3.12
N LEU A 312 -24.37 -6.74 -2.37
CA LEU A 312 -25.19 -6.90 -1.16
C LEU A 312 -24.88 -5.78 -0.15
N LYS A 313 -23.59 -5.49 0.07
CA LYS A 313 -23.15 -4.42 0.98
C LYS A 313 -23.63 -3.03 0.52
N SER A 314 -23.66 -2.77 -0.79
CA SER A 314 -24.15 -1.50 -1.35
C SER A 314 -25.67 -1.42 -1.52
N GLY A 315 -26.41 -2.51 -1.24
CA GLY A 315 -27.86 -2.60 -1.42
C GLY A 315 -28.32 -2.78 -2.88
N SER A 316 -27.39 -3.09 -3.79
CA SER A 316 -27.66 -3.36 -5.21
C SER A 316 -28.17 -4.80 -5.38
N ASN A 317 -29.38 -5.06 -4.90
CA ASN A 317 -29.87 -6.41 -4.66
C ASN A 317 -30.05 -7.25 -5.95
N GLN A 318 -30.43 -6.62 -7.06
CA GLN A 318 -30.60 -7.31 -8.35
C GLN A 318 -29.25 -7.78 -8.91
N GLU A 319 -28.26 -6.90 -8.89
CA GLU A 319 -26.88 -7.20 -9.31
C GLU A 319 -26.22 -8.22 -8.39
N ALA A 320 -26.48 -8.13 -7.08
CA ALA A 320 -26.02 -9.12 -6.11
C ALA A 320 -26.58 -10.52 -6.41
N MET A 321 -27.89 -10.62 -6.65
CA MET A 321 -28.56 -11.87 -6.99
C MET A 321 -27.95 -12.48 -8.26
N ALA A 322 -27.83 -11.68 -9.33
CA ALA A 322 -27.26 -12.13 -10.60
C ALA A 322 -25.82 -12.65 -10.43
N ALA A 323 -24.96 -11.90 -9.73
CA ALA A 323 -23.58 -12.30 -9.51
C ALA A 323 -23.45 -13.57 -8.66
N LEU A 324 -24.22 -13.70 -7.56
CA LEU A 324 -24.18 -14.91 -6.74
C LEU A 324 -24.76 -16.14 -7.46
N GLN A 325 -25.73 -15.94 -8.35
CA GLN A 325 -26.27 -17.00 -9.19
C GLN A 325 -25.22 -17.50 -10.19
N GLU A 326 -24.47 -16.61 -10.84
CA GLU A 326 -23.34 -16.98 -11.70
C GLU A 326 -22.25 -17.72 -10.91
N ALA A 327 -21.89 -17.22 -9.71
CA ALA A 327 -20.91 -17.89 -8.85
C ALA A 327 -21.31 -19.34 -8.54
N THR A 328 -22.54 -19.56 -8.07
CA THR A 328 -23.04 -20.90 -7.72
C THR A 328 -23.33 -21.81 -8.92
N THR A 329 -23.47 -21.24 -10.12
CA THR A 329 -23.57 -22.00 -11.38
C THR A 329 -22.19 -22.49 -11.81
N LEU A 330 -21.18 -21.64 -11.74
CA LEU A 330 -19.79 -22.00 -12.06
C LEU A 330 -19.18 -22.97 -11.06
N LYS A 331 -19.57 -22.87 -9.78
CA LYS A 331 -19.12 -23.76 -8.72
C LYS A 331 -20.31 -24.23 -7.86
N PRO A 332 -20.93 -25.38 -8.20
CA PRO A 332 -22.11 -25.90 -7.49
C PRO A 332 -21.83 -26.47 -6.09
N ASP A 333 -20.57 -26.62 -5.69
CA ASP A 333 -20.14 -27.19 -4.41
C ASP A 333 -19.64 -26.11 -3.43
N TYR A 334 -20.08 -24.86 -3.59
CA TYR A 334 -19.83 -23.82 -2.60
C TYR A 334 -20.40 -24.16 -1.21
N PRO A 335 -19.79 -23.68 -0.12
CA PRO A 335 -20.34 -23.81 1.22
C PRO A 335 -21.76 -23.23 1.35
N GLU A 336 -22.55 -23.75 2.30
CA GLU A 336 -23.92 -23.32 2.54
C GLU A 336 -24.04 -21.79 2.74
N GLU A 337 -23.03 -21.15 3.33
CA GLU A 337 -23.00 -19.69 3.55
C GLU A 337 -23.10 -18.87 2.25
N VAL A 338 -22.60 -19.40 1.13
CA VAL A 338 -22.74 -18.75 -0.18
C VAL A 338 -24.17 -18.84 -0.68
N TYR A 339 -24.82 -19.99 -0.50
CA TYR A 339 -26.24 -20.19 -0.82
C TYR A 339 -27.15 -19.36 0.08
N TYR A 340 -26.79 -19.18 1.36
CA TYR A 340 -27.48 -18.26 2.26
C TYR A 340 -27.46 -16.83 1.71
N LYS A 341 -26.28 -16.33 1.27
CA LYS A 341 -26.16 -15.01 0.66
C LYS A 341 -26.95 -14.88 -0.64
N LEU A 342 -26.96 -15.92 -1.48
CA LEU A 342 -27.81 -15.93 -2.68
C LEU A 342 -29.30 -15.84 -2.31
N GLY A 343 -29.73 -16.56 -1.26
CA GLY A 343 -31.09 -16.46 -0.71
C GLY A 343 -31.42 -15.06 -0.20
N GLU A 344 -30.47 -14.42 0.47
CA GLU A 344 -30.59 -13.03 0.95
C GLU A 344 -30.73 -12.05 -0.20
N ALA A 345 -29.82 -12.09 -1.17
CA ALA A 345 -29.87 -11.25 -2.36
C ALA A 345 -31.17 -11.43 -3.14
N SER A 346 -31.58 -12.68 -3.39
CA SER A 346 -32.81 -13.01 -4.11
C SER A 346 -34.05 -12.48 -3.38
N ARG A 347 -34.12 -12.62 -2.04
CA ARG A 347 -35.24 -12.11 -1.24
C ARG A 347 -35.31 -10.59 -1.29
N LEU A 348 -34.17 -9.91 -1.14
CA LEU A 348 -34.08 -8.45 -1.20
C LEU A 348 -34.38 -7.91 -2.61
N ALA A 349 -34.10 -8.69 -3.64
CA ALA A 349 -34.49 -8.45 -5.03
C ALA A 349 -35.97 -8.81 -5.32
N ALA A 350 -36.74 -9.20 -4.30
CA ALA A 350 -38.13 -9.68 -4.39
C ALA A 350 -38.33 -10.94 -5.26
N ASN A 351 -37.26 -11.67 -5.57
CA ASN A 351 -37.31 -12.96 -6.25
C ASN A 351 -37.46 -14.10 -5.24
N TYR A 352 -38.67 -14.22 -4.68
CA TYR A 352 -38.92 -15.06 -3.51
C TYR A 352 -38.79 -16.57 -3.79
N LYS A 353 -39.10 -17.05 -5.00
CA LYS A 353 -38.99 -18.48 -5.34
C LYS A 353 -37.53 -18.93 -5.39
N ASP A 354 -36.67 -18.12 -6.00
CA ASP A 354 -35.23 -18.38 -6.06
C ASP A 354 -34.60 -18.23 -4.67
N ALA A 355 -35.07 -17.26 -3.87
CA ALA A 355 -34.66 -17.12 -2.48
C ALA A 355 -34.94 -18.38 -1.66
N ILE A 356 -36.14 -18.95 -1.76
CA ILE A 356 -36.50 -20.20 -1.07
C ILE A 356 -35.60 -21.34 -1.51
N THR A 357 -35.33 -21.47 -2.81
CA THR A 357 -34.45 -22.51 -3.36
C THR A 357 -33.03 -22.39 -2.80
N ALA A 358 -32.47 -21.19 -2.79
CA ALA A 358 -31.13 -20.92 -2.29
C ALA A 358 -31.04 -21.12 -0.77
N TYR A 359 -31.99 -20.62 0.02
CA TYR A 359 -32.00 -20.87 1.47
C TYR A 359 -32.18 -22.35 1.83
N ASN A 360 -32.93 -23.13 1.04
CA ASN A 360 -33.04 -24.58 1.28
C ASN A 360 -31.69 -25.30 1.10
N LYS A 361 -30.85 -24.84 0.17
CA LYS A 361 -29.46 -25.34 0.06
C LYS A 361 -28.59 -24.93 1.25
N ALA A 362 -29.00 -23.93 2.01
CA ALA A 362 -28.31 -23.41 3.19
C ALA A 362 -29.10 -23.66 4.48
N ILE A 363 -29.97 -24.67 4.52
CA ILE A 363 -30.96 -24.82 5.61
C ILE A 363 -30.33 -25.03 6.99
N ASN A 364 -29.07 -25.49 7.05
CA ASN A 364 -28.34 -25.67 8.30
C ASN A 364 -27.61 -24.38 8.73
N THR A 365 -27.58 -23.36 7.88
CA THR A 365 -27.02 -22.03 8.19
C THR A 365 -28.00 -21.23 9.05
N SER A 366 -27.47 -20.54 10.06
CA SER A 366 -28.30 -19.77 10.98
C SER A 366 -29.03 -18.63 10.26
N GLY A 367 -30.34 -18.55 10.46
CA GLY A 367 -31.23 -17.59 9.80
C GLY A 367 -31.84 -18.05 8.48
N ALA A 368 -31.40 -19.17 7.89
CA ALA A 368 -31.95 -19.65 6.62
C ALA A 368 -33.46 -19.95 6.69
N ALA A 369 -33.91 -20.64 7.74
CA ALA A 369 -35.34 -20.90 7.97
C ALA A 369 -36.16 -19.61 8.10
N TYR A 370 -35.62 -18.59 8.76
CA TYR A 370 -36.26 -17.28 8.86
C TYR A 370 -36.33 -16.58 7.49
N GLY A 371 -35.24 -16.64 6.72
CA GLY A 371 -35.19 -16.17 5.33
C GLY A 371 -36.25 -16.82 4.45
N ILE A 372 -36.43 -18.15 4.55
CA ILE A 372 -37.49 -18.89 3.83
C ILE A 372 -38.87 -18.41 4.25
N SER A 373 -39.12 -18.27 5.56
CA SER A 373 -40.40 -17.76 6.09
C SER A 373 -40.72 -16.38 5.49
N LEU A 374 -39.77 -15.45 5.47
CA LEU A 374 -39.94 -14.12 4.90
C LEU A 374 -40.20 -14.16 3.37
N SER A 375 -39.53 -15.06 2.65
CA SER A 375 -39.79 -15.24 1.22
C SER A 375 -41.20 -15.76 0.94
N TYR A 376 -41.73 -16.68 1.75
CA TYR A 376 -43.13 -17.10 1.64
C TYR A 376 -44.13 -16.00 1.97
N VAL A 377 -43.81 -15.11 2.92
CA VAL A 377 -44.60 -13.88 3.16
C VAL A 377 -44.64 -13.03 1.88
N GLY A 378 -43.48 -12.88 1.20
CA GLY A 378 -43.38 -12.16 -0.07
C GLY A 378 -44.22 -12.76 -1.20
N LEU A 379 -44.41 -14.08 -1.22
CA LEU A 379 -45.29 -14.78 -2.18
C LEU A 379 -46.79 -14.61 -1.89
N GLY A 380 -47.16 -14.03 -0.74
CA GLY A 380 -48.56 -13.80 -0.38
C GLY A 380 -49.35 -15.10 -0.18
N ALA A 381 -50.50 -15.23 -0.85
CA ALA A 381 -51.45 -16.32 -0.61
C ALA A 381 -50.86 -17.72 -0.87
N GLU A 382 -49.94 -17.84 -1.84
CA GLU A 382 -49.31 -19.11 -2.22
C GLU A 382 -48.42 -19.71 -1.11
N GLY A 383 -47.91 -18.88 -0.19
CA GLY A 383 -46.94 -19.29 0.84
C GLY A 383 -47.49 -19.45 2.25
N LYS A 384 -48.79 -19.20 2.48
CA LYS A 384 -49.35 -18.99 3.82
C LYS A 384 -49.15 -20.16 4.80
N VAL A 385 -49.21 -21.41 4.29
CA VAL A 385 -49.02 -22.60 5.12
C VAL A 385 -47.56 -22.74 5.55
N GLN A 386 -46.64 -22.46 4.64
CA GLN A 386 -45.21 -22.64 4.83
C GLN A 386 -44.59 -21.56 5.73
N VAL A 387 -45.14 -20.33 5.74
CA VAL A 387 -44.70 -19.27 6.68
C VAL A 387 -44.64 -19.78 8.11
N LYS A 388 -45.72 -20.39 8.59
CA LYS A 388 -45.79 -20.89 9.98
C LYS A 388 -44.75 -21.98 10.22
N GLN A 389 -44.62 -22.95 9.31
CA GLN A 389 -43.68 -24.05 9.43
C GLN A 389 -42.23 -23.55 9.60
N TYR A 390 -41.77 -22.69 8.71
CA TYR A 390 -40.39 -22.20 8.74
C TYR A 390 -40.14 -21.17 9.85
N LEU A 391 -41.16 -20.39 10.23
CA LEU A 391 -41.07 -19.51 11.38
C LEU A 391 -40.94 -20.29 12.70
N ASP A 392 -41.69 -21.39 12.86
CA ASP A 392 -41.59 -22.25 14.04
C ASP A 392 -40.20 -22.93 14.10
N GLN A 393 -39.65 -23.35 12.95
CA GLN A 393 -38.28 -23.87 12.86
C GLN A 393 -37.23 -22.81 13.24
N ALA A 394 -37.37 -21.58 12.73
CA ALA A 394 -36.49 -20.46 13.05
C ALA A 394 -36.50 -20.15 14.56
N LYS A 395 -37.69 -20.09 15.17
CA LYS A 395 -37.87 -19.89 16.62
C LYS A 395 -37.27 -21.02 17.44
N ALA A 396 -37.44 -22.28 17.00
CA ALA A 396 -36.85 -23.43 17.68
C ALA A 396 -35.31 -23.38 17.66
N ALA A 397 -34.72 -23.05 16.51
CA ALA A 397 -33.28 -22.86 16.36
C ALA A 397 -32.76 -21.70 17.22
N ALA A 398 -33.46 -20.56 17.24
CA ALA A 398 -33.12 -19.42 18.08
C ALA A 398 -33.16 -19.79 19.57
N LYS A 399 -34.20 -20.50 20.01
CA LYS A 399 -34.32 -20.99 21.39
C LYS A 399 -33.17 -21.94 21.79
N ALA A 400 -32.73 -22.80 20.88
CA ALA A 400 -31.60 -23.68 21.12
C ALA A 400 -30.29 -22.90 21.31
N SER A 401 -29.98 -21.95 20.42
CA SER A 401 -28.81 -21.07 20.55
C SER A 401 -28.88 -20.16 21.78
N TYR A 402 -30.07 -19.63 22.12
CA TYR A 402 -30.28 -18.85 23.34
C TYR A 402 -29.93 -19.66 24.59
N LYS A 403 -30.38 -20.92 24.66
CA LYS A 403 -30.05 -21.82 25.77
C LYS A 403 -28.54 -22.06 25.88
N GLN A 404 -27.86 -22.27 24.76
CA GLN A 404 -26.39 -22.40 24.74
C GLN A 404 -25.71 -21.13 25.27
N GLY A 405 -26.21 -19.95 24.92
CA GLY A 405 -25.73 -18.67 25.43
C GLY A 405 -25.90 -18.54 26.94
N GLU A 406 -27.07 -18.90 27.47
CA GLU A 406 -27.33 -18.90 28.92
C GLU A 406 -26.44 -19.90 29.68
N ASP A 407 -26.26 -21.10 29.14
CA ASP A 407 -25.41 -22.12 29.75
C ASP A 407 -23.93 -21.68 29.74
N ALA A 408 -23.46 -21.08 28.66
CA ALA A 408 -22.12 -20.51 28.56
C ALA A 408 -21.92 -19.32 29.52
N ARG A 409 -22.93 -18.44 29.65
CA ARG A 409 -22.90 -17.29 30.56
C ARG A 409 -22.84 -17.73 32.02
N LYS A 410 -23.65 -18.73 32.41
CA LYS A 410 -23.59 -19.35 33.75
C LYS A 410 -22.23 -19.99 34.03
N ALA A 411 -21.57 -20.53 33.01
CA ALA A 411 -20.21 -21.04 33.10
C ALA A 411 -19.12 -19.94 33.02
N ASN A 412 -19.51 -18.65 33.07
CA ASN A 412 -18.63 -17.48 32.95
C ASN A 412 -17.81 -17.43 31.64
N LYS A 413 -18.27 -18.12 30.59
CA LYS A 413 -17.66 -18.10 29.24
C LYS A 413 -18.32 -17.01 28.40
N LEU A 414 -18.08 -15.76 28.76
CA LEU A 414 -18.81 -14.60 28.21
C LEU A 414 -18.69 -14.44 26.69
N GLN A 415 -17.53 -14.77 26.12
CA GLN A 415 -17.32 -14.73 24.66
C GLN A 415 -18.14 -15.81 23.92
N GLY A 416 -18.14 -17.05 24.42
CA GLY A 416 -19.00 -18.10 23.85
C GLY A 416 -20.48 -17.80 24.05
N ALA A 417 -20.84 -17.14 25.15
CA ALA A 417 -22.21 -16.69 25.38
C ALA A 417 -22.65 -15.63 24.36
N SER A 418 -21.83 -14.61 24.10
CA SER A 418 -22.15 -13.58 23.11
C SER A 418 -22.28 -14.15 21.70
N GLU A 419 -21.42 -15.10 21.31
CA GLU A 419 -21.50 -15.81 20.03
C GLU A 419 -22.81 -16.61 19.89
N ALA A 420 -23.21 -17.34 20.92
CA ALA A 420 -24.46 -18.11 20.92
C ALA A 420 -25.71 -17.20 20.88
N PHE A 421 -25.71 -16.07 21.60
CA PHE A 421 -26.80 -15.09 21.50
C PHE A 421 -26.86 -14.41 20.12
N LEU A 422 -25.71 -14.12 19.50
CA LEU A 422 -25.66 -13.65 18.12
C LEU A 422 -26.25 -14.68 17.14
N GLN A 423 -25.98 -15.96 17.36
CA GLN A 423 -26.58 -17.03 16.56
C GLN A 423 -28.10 -17.11 16.76
N ALA A 424 -28.59 -16.95 18.00
CA ALA A 424 -30.02 -16.90 18.29
C ALA A 424 -30.72 -15.75 17.55
N ILE A 425 -30.09 -14.56 17.55
CA ILE A 425 -30.56 -13.39 16.80
C ILE A 425 -30.56 -13.65 15.29
N LYS A 426 -29.52 -14.28 14.74
CA LYS A 426 -29.49 -14.65 13.32
C LYS A 426 -30.63 -15.61 12.97
N ASN A 427 -30.89 -16.60 13.84
CA ASN A 427 -31.97 -17.56 13.66
C ASN A 427 -33.36 -16.92 13.73
N TYR A 428 -33.57 -15.97 14.64
CA TYR A 428 -34.83 -15.23 14.74
C TYR A 428 -34.58 -13.78 15.23
N PRO A 429 -34.47 -12.82 14.29
CA PRO A 429 -34.16 -11.42 14.60
C PRO A 429 -35.22 -10.67 15.42
N GLU A 430 -36.39 -11.25 15.65
CA GLU A 430 -37.43 -10.66 16.51
C GLU A 430 -37.33 -11.12 17.97
N ASP A 431 -36.31 -11.92 18.34
CA ASP A 431 -36.11 -12.39 19.71
C ASP A 431 -35.48 -11.32 20.62
N ALA A 432 -36.35 -10.51 21.25
CA ALA A 432 -35.93 -9.48 22.21
C ALA A 432 -35.20 -10.05 23.44
N ASP A 433 -35.34 -11.34 23.80
CA ASP A 433 -34.58 -11.94 24.90
C ASP A 433 -33.10 -12.10 24.54
N SER A 434 -32.81 -12.54 23.31
CA SER A 434 -31.44 -12.70 22.82
C SER A 434 -30.68 -11.36 22.75
N TYR A 435 -31.32 -10.29 22.27
CA TYR A 435 -30.71 -8.94 22.27
C TYR A 435 -30.37 -8.45 23.69
N PHE A 436 -31.29 -8.67 24.64
CA PHE A 436 -31.08 -8.27 26.03
C PHE A 436 -29.89 -9.02 26.64
N GLN A 437 -29.86 -10.35 26.53
CA GLN A 437 -28.77 -11.15 27.10
C GLN A 437 -27.42 -10.87 26.41
N LEU A 438 -27.42 -10.67 25.10
CA LEU A 438 -26.21 -10.22 24.39
C LEU A 438 -25.70 -8.87 24.92
N GLY A 439 -26.61 -7.92 25.16
CA GLY A 439 -26.29 -6.65 25.78
C GLY A 439 -25.65 -6.81 27.16
N ILE A 440 -26.21 -7.68 28.01
CA ILE A 440 -25.64 -8.02 29.32
C ILE A 440 -24.25 -8.63 29.19
N CYS A 441 -24.03 -9.56 28.25
CA CYS A 441 -22.72 -10.13 27.98
C CYS A 441 -21.70 -9.05 27.60
N TYR A 442 -22.07 -8.10 26.73
CA TYR A 442 -21.18 -7.00 26.36
C TYR A 442 -20.87 -6.06 27.53
N VAL A 443 -21.83 -5.80 28.42
CA VAL A 443 -21.56 -5.05 29.66
C VAL A 443 -20.52 -5.78 30.52
N GLN A 444 -20.67 -7.10 30.69
CA GLN A 444 -19.74 -7.92 31.47
C GLN A 444 -18.35 -8.05 30.82
N LEU A 445 -18.28 -7.97 29.49
CA LEU A 445 -17.04 -7.90 28.71
C LEU A 445 -16.43 -6.49 28.66
N ASN A 446 -17.00 -5.52 29.39
CA ASN A 446 -16.59 -4.12 29.39
C ASN A 446 -16.66 -3.43 27.99
N ASN A 447 -17.57 -3.88 27.13
CA ASN A 447 -17.81 -3.31 25.82
C ASN A 447 -19.16 -2.55 25.79
N LYS A 448 -19.16 -1.36 26.39
CA LYS A 448 -20.37 -0.53 26.52
C LYS A 448 -20.96 -0.11 25.17
N ASP A 449 -20.13 0.05 24.13
CA ASP A 449 -20.60 0.45 22.80
C ASP A 449 -21.43 -0.64 22.13
N LEU A 450 -20.96 -1.89 22.17
CA LEU A 450 -21.74 -3.02 21.64
C LEU A 450 -23.02 -3.27 22.45
N ALA A 451 -22.98 -3.04 23.77
CA ALA A 451 -24.18 -3.10 24.62
C ALA A 451 -25.20 -2.03 24.25
N ARG A 452 -24.76 -0.78 24.01
CA ARG A 452 -25.63 0.32 23.56
C ARG A 452 -26.29 0.03 22.21
N LYS A 453 -25.59 -0.61 21.27
CA LYS A 453 -26.20 -1.06 20.02
C LYS A 453 -27.37 -2.02 20.25
N GLN A 454 -27.29 -2.93 21.23
CA GLN A 454 -28.42 -3.82 21.55
C GLN A 454 -29.57 -3.05 22.19
N HIS A 455 -29.27 -2.07 23.05
CA HIS A 455 -30.26 -1.18 23.64
C HIS A 455 -31.07 -0.43 22.56
N GLU A 456 -30.39 0.15 21.56
CA GLU A 456 -31.04 0.86 20.45
C GLU A 456 -32.04 -0.01 19.68
N VAL A 457 -31.69 -1.29 19.46
CA VAL A 457 -32.59 -2.26 18.84
C VAL A 457 -33.78 -2.56 19.77
N LEU A 458 -33.52 -2.78 21.06
CA LEU A 458 -34.56 -3.08 22.04
C LEU A 458 -35.57 -1.94 22.25
N ILE A 459 -35.20 -0.68 22.05
CA ILE A 459 -36.15 0.45 22.10
C ILE A 459 -37.31 0.20 21.13
N LYS A 460 -36.99 -0.30 19.92
CA LYS A 460 -37.96 -0.55 18.85
C LYS A 460 -38.78 -1.82 19.07
N MET A 461 -38.24 -2.79 19.82
CA MET A 461 -38.87 -4.10 20.01
C MET A 461 -39.65 -4.21 21.33
N LYS A 462 -39.04 -3.81 22.44
CA LYS A 462 -39.58 -4.00 23.80
C LYS A 462 -38.98 -2.99 24.78
N SER A 463 -39.66 -1.87 24.96
CA SER A 463 -39.18 -0.72 25.74
C SER A 463 -38.83 -1.02 27.20
N SER A 464 -39.48 -2.02 27.83
CA SER A 464 -39.13 -2.41 29.21
C SER A 464 -37.74 -3.03 29.31
N LYS A 465 -37.36 -3.93 28.40
CA LYS A 465 -36.02 -4.53 28.36
C LYS A 465 -34.94 -3.53 27.98
N ALA A 466 -35.27 -2.58 27.11
CA ALA A 466 -34.36 -1.47 26.80
C ALA A 466 -34.03 -0.68 28.08
N ALA A 467 -35.04 -0.28 28.86
CA ALA A 467 -34.84 0.44 30.11
C ALA A 467 -34.03 -0.36 31.13
N GLU A 468 -34.23 -1.67 31.21
CA GLU A 468 -33.43 -2.56 32.07
C GLU A 468 -31.96 -2.62 31.62
N LEU A 469 -31.71 -2.85 30.33
CA LEU A 469 -30.35 -2.93 29.80
C LEU A 469 -29.58 -1.60 29.99
N LEU A 470 -30.25 -0.47 29.79
CA LEU A 470 -29.64 0.85 29.99
C LEU A 470 -29.17 1.07 31.43
N LYS A 471 -29.94 0.58 32.42
CA LYS A 471 -29.54 0.62 33.83
C LYS A 471 -28.26 -0.17 34.05
N GLU A 472 -28.15 -1.36 33.48
CA GLU A 472 -26.95 -2.20 33.60
C GLU A 472 -25.73 -1.56 32.92
N ILE A 473 -25.90 -0.98 31.73
CA ILE A 473 -24.85 -0.23 31.04
C ILE A 473 -24.31 0.93 31.90
N ASN A 474 -25.20 1.68 32.57
CA ASN A 474 -24.82 2.83 33.38
C ASN A 474 -24.17 2.46 34.73
N LYS A 475 -24.42 1.25 35.25
CA LYS A 475 -23.82 0.76 36.49
C LYS A 475 -22.40 0.24 36.31
N ALA A 476 -22.06 -0.28 35.12
CA ALA A 476 -20.71 -0.73 34.82
C ALA A 476 -19.76 0.47 34.90
N LYS A 477 -18.71 0.38 35.72
CA LYS A 477 -17.70 1.44 35.88
C LYS A 477 -16.87 1.58 34.61
#